data_AF-A0A9P6ZWV2-F1
#
_entry.id   AF-A0A9P6ZWV2-F1
#
_cell.length_a   1.000
_cell.length_b   1.000
_cell.length_c   1.000
_cell.angle_alpha   90.00
_cell.angle_beta   90.00
_cell.angle_gamma   90.00
#
_symmetry.space_group_name_H-M   'P 1'
#
loop_
_entity.id
_entity.type
_entity.pdbx_description
1 polymer ?
#
loop_
_entity_poly.entity_id
_entity_poly.type
_entity_poly.pdbx_seq_one_letter_code
_entity_poly.pdbx_strand_id
1 'polypeptide(L)'
;LPPQCGVKTAKGIWKMKRVWVGEGDAEAGEYENELFEGYFSFSVSYDEMYRKAGHGSGSTCRFAFWGVRAMKDNTGKEIGLGPGKGI
;
A
#
# COMPACT_ATOMS: atom_id res chain seq x y z
N LEU A 1 -32.70 -1.23 13.49
CA LEU A 1 -32.21 -0.41 12.36
C LEU A 1 -31.34 -1.30 11.49
N PRO A 2 -31.47 -1.28 10.15
CA PRO A 2 -30.55 -2.04 9.30
C PRO A 2 -29.12 -1.54 9.55
N PRO A 3 -28.09 -2.41 9.48
CA PRO A 3 -26.71 -2.02 9.69
C PRO A 3 -26.31 -1.05 8.57
N GLN A 4 -26.32 0.25 8.85
CA GLN A 4 -25.88 1.28 7.92
C GLN A 4 -24.42 1.65 8.25
N CYS A 5 -23.59 1.69 7.21
CA CYS A 5 -22.13 1.78 7.30
C CYS A 5 -21.62 3.18 7.76
N GLY A 6 -22.49 4.18 7.99
CA GLY A 6 -22.09 5.55 8.39
C GLY A 6 -21.32 6.34 7.33
N VAL A 7 -20.84 5.65 6.30
CA VAL A 7 -20.08 6.15 5.17
C VAL A 7 -21.01 6.26 3.96
N LYS A 8 -21.11 7.47 3.41
CA LYS A 8 -21.85 7.76 2.18
C LYS A 8 -21.02 7.51 0.93
N THR A 9 -19.76 7.95 0.93
CA THR A 9 -18.84 7.75 -0.19
C THR A 9 -17.42 7.50 0.31
N ALA A 10 -16.67 6.71 -0.44
CA ALA A 10 -15.25 6.50 -0.26
C ALA A 10 -14.59 6.56 -1.64
N LYS A 11 -13.51 7.33 -1.74
CA LYS A 11 -12.72 7.44 -2.98
C LYS A 11 -11.25 7.60 -2.65
N GLY A 12 -10.40 7.13 -3.54
CA GLY A 12 -8.96 7.28 -3.37
C GLY A 12 -8.21 7.27 -4.69
N ILE A 13 -6.94 7.65 -4.58
CA ILE A 13 -5.95 7.56 -5.65
C ILE A 13 -4.76 6.81 -5.07
N TRP A 14 -4.26 5.84 -5.83
CA TRP A 14 -3.00 5.16 -5.57
C TRP A 14 -2.10 5.36 -6.77
N LYS A 15 -0.90 5.89 -6.56
CA LYS A 15 0.13 5.99 -7.60
C LYS A 15 1.44 5.42 -7.10
N MET A 16 2.13 4.74 -7.99
CA MET A 16 3.42 4.12 -7.71
C MET A 16 4.24 4.12 -8.99
N LYS A 17 5.55 4.30 -8.88
CA LYS A 17 6.50 4.05 -9.97
C LYS A 17 7.71 3.29 -9.44
N ARG A 18 8.35 2.53 -10.33
CA ARG A 18 9.64 1.90 -10.08
C ARG A 18 10.73 2.97 -10.12
N VAL A 19 11.64 2.95 -9.16
CA VAL A 19 12.72 3.93 -9.03
C VAL A 19 14.11 3.32 -9.10
N TRP A 20 14.23 2.03 -8.78
CA TRP A 20 15.50 1.32 -8.83
C TRP A 20 15.28 -0.17 -9.10
N VAL A 21 16.24 -0.74 -9.83
CA VAL A 21 16.37 -2.19 -10.08
C VAL A 21 17.83 -2.54 -9.79
N GLY A 22 18.04 -3.45 -8.85
CA GLY A 22 19.31 -4.07 -8.59
C GLY A 22 19.43 -5.38 -9.34
N GLU A 23 20.63 -5.66 -9.86
CA GLU A 23 20.99 -6.99 -10.33
C GLU A 23 21.00 -7.93 -9.13
N GLY A 24 20.13 -8.94 -9.16
CA GLY A 24 20.16 -10.01 -8.17
C GLY A 24 21.36 -10.92 -8.42
N ASP A 25 21.96 -11.44 -7.35
CA ASP A 25 22.97 -12.49 -7.47
C ASP A 25 22.27 -13.83 -7.75
N ALA A 26 22.20 -14.19 -9.03
CA ALA A 26 21.60 -15.43 -9.48
C ALA A 26 22.31 -16.67 -8.92
N GLU A 27 23.60 -16.61 -8.59
CA GLU A 27 24.33 -17.71 -7.95
C GLU A 27 23.95 -17.86 -6.47
N ALA A 28 23.62 -16.75 -5.79
CA ALA A 28 23.08 -16.76 -4.43
C ALA A 28 21.57 -17.07 -4.37
N GLY A 29 20.90 -17.25 -5.53
CA GLY A 29 19.46 -17.43 -5.62
C GLY A 29 18.65 -16.15 -5.37
N GLU A 30 19.30 -14.99 -5.45
CA GLU A 30 18.67 -13.68 -5.35
C GLU A 30 18.22 -13.20 -6.74
N TYR A 31 16.92 -12.94 -6.86
CA TYR A 31 16.33 -12.37 -8.07
C TYR A 31 16.23 -10.85 -7.96
N GLU A 32 16.05 -10.16 -9.10
CA GLU A 32 15.95 -8.70 -9.23
C GLU A 32 15.32 -8.01 -8.00
N ASN A 33 16.11 -7.18 -7.34
CA ASN A 33 15.65 -6.34 -6.25
C ASN A 33 15.03 -5.06 -6.85
N GLU A 34 13.78 -4.76 -6.53
CA GLU A 34 13.10 -3.58 -7.08
C GLU A 34 12.61 -2.66 -5.95
N LEU A 35 12.88 -1.36 -6.11
CA LEU A 35 12.36 -0.32 -5.25
C LEU A 35 11.32 0.51 -6.00
N PHE A 36 10.26 0.85 -5.29
CA PHE A 36 9.17 1.67 -5.76
C PHE A 36 8.98 2.86 -4.82
N GLU A 37 8.59 3.99 -5.39
CA GLU A 37 8.07 5.12 -4.61
C GLU A 37 6.64 5.39 -5.04
N GLY A 38 5.81 5.81 -4.09
CA GLY A 38 4.42 6.07 -4.37
C GLY A 38 3.76 6.93 -3.32
N TYR A 39 2.49 7.22 -3.58
CA TYR A 39 1.62 7.86 -2.63
C TYR A 39 0.20 7.34 -2.79
N PHE A 40 -0.56 7.41 -1.71
CA PHE A 40 -2.00 7.25 -1.77
C PHE A 40 -2.71 8.40 -1.09
N SER A 41 -3.91 8.70 -1.58
CA SER A 41 -4.87 9.62 -1.00
C SER A 41 -6.18 8.90 -0.85
N PHE A 42 -6.82 9.00 0.31
CA PHE A 42 -8.12 8.38 0.56
C PHE A 42 -9.04 9.38 1.25
N SER A 43 -10.26 9.48 0.77
CA SER A 43 -11.29 10.41 1.26
C SER A 43 -12.58 9.64 1.51
N VAL A 44 -13.16 9.87 2.69
CA VAL A 44 -14.46 9.33 3.12
C VAL A 44 -15.39 10.51 3.37
N SER A 45 -16.65 10.39 2.97
CA SER A 45 -17.71 11.29 3.41
C SER A 45 -18.72 10.54 4.27
N TYR A 46 -19.09 11.11 5.42
CA TYR A 46 -20.11 10.51 6.29
C TYR A 46 -21.52 10.73 5.74
N ASP A 47 -22.43 9.83 6.10
CA ASP A 47 -23.85 9.98 5.83
C ASP A 47 -24.49 11.09 6.68
N GLU A 48 -25.78 11.36 6.43
CA GLU A 48 -26.48 12.42 7.12
C GLU A 48 -26.64 12.15 8.63
N MET A 49 -26.79 10.88 9.03
CA MET A 49 -26.95 10.49 10.42
C MET A 49 -25.68 10.82 11.21
N TYR A 50 -24.52 10.41 10.69
CA TYR A 50 -23.22 10.67 11.32
C TYR A 50 -22.87 12.16 11.32
N ARG A 51 -23.22 12.89 10.25
CA ARG A 51 -23.07 14.35 10.22
C ARG A 51 -23.90 15.03 11.31
N LYS A 52 -25.15 14.61 11.50
CA LYS A 52 -26.05 15.14 12.56
C LYS A 52 -25.56 14.81 13.97
N ALA A 53 -24.91 13.67 14.14
CA ALA A 53 -24.29 13.27 15.41
C ALA A 53 -22.97 14.00 15.72
N GLY A 54 -22.51 14.91 14.85
CA GLY A 54 -21.34 15.76 15.11
C GLY A 54 -19.99 15.16 14.67
N HIS A 55 -19.98 14.04 13.94
CA HIS A 55 -18.74 13.43 13.43
C HIS A 55 -18.08 14.21 12.29
N GLY A 56 -18.68 15.31 11.84
CA GLY A 56 -18.19 16.11 10.71
C GLY A 56 -18.63 15.55 9.35
N SER A 57 -18.08 16.10 8.27
CA SER A 57 -18.45 15.71 6.90
C SER A 57 -17.70 14.48 6.36
N GLY A 58 -16.69 14.00 7.08
CA GLY A 58 -15.80 12.95 6.64
C GLY A 58 -14.34 13.25 6.97
N SER A 59 -13.42 12.54 6.32
CA SER A 59 -11.98 12.72 6.51
C SER A 59 -11.21 12.43 5.23
N THR A 60 -10.02 13.01 5.09
CA THR A 60 -9.08 12.71 4.00
C THR A 60 -7.70 12.47 4.57
N CYS A 61 -7.07 11.36 4.21
CA CYS A 61 -5.69 11.04 4.55
C CYS A 61 -4.83 10.93 3.28
N ARG A 62 -3.54 11.29 3.42
CA ARG A 62 -2.54 11.23 2.35
C ARG A 62 -1.23 10.75 2.94
N PHE A 63 -0.62 9.77 2.29
CA PHE A 63 0.66 9.23 2.72
C PHE A 63 1.54 8.95 1.50
N ALA A 64 2.83 9.26 1.63
CA ALA A 64 3.86 8.76 0.73
C ALA A 64 4.41 7.44 1.29
N PHE A 65 4.89 6.57 0.42
CA PHE A 65 5.51 5.31 0.81
C PHE A 65 6.67 4.95 -0.12
N TRP A 66 7.56 4.13 0.42
CA TRP A 66 8.51 3.32 -0.35
C TRP A 66 8.04 1.88 -0.31
N GLY A 67 8.13 1.19 -1.43
CA GLY A 67 7.78 -0.22 -1.56
C GLY A 67 8.98 -1.02 -2.06
N VAL A 68 9.28 -2.13 -1.40
CA VAL A 68 10.26 -3.11 -1.88
C VAL A 68 9.53 -4.31 -2.44
N ARG A 69 10.02 -4.87 -3.54
CA ARG A 69 9.44 -6.11 -4.09
C ARG A 69 9.73 -7.28 -3.15
N ALA A 70 8.74 -8.16 -2.99
CA ALA A 70 8.93 -9.40 -2.27
C ALA A 70 9.98 -10.28 -2.96
N MET A 71 10.84 -10.92 -2.16
CA MET A 71 11.85 -11.82 -2.67
C MET A 71 11.20 -13.07 -3.26
N LYS A 72 11.90 -13.71 -4.18
CA LYS A 72 11.53 -15.01 -4.75
C LYS A 72 12.61 -16.04 -4.46
N ASP A 73 12.23 -17.28 -4.24
CA ASP A 73 13.18 -18.40 -4.18
C ASP A 73 13.62 -18.85 -5.57
N ASN A 74 14.52 -19.84 -5.61
CA ASN A 74 15.09 -20.41 -6.84
C ASN A 74 14.05 -21.07 -7.78
N THR A 75 12.80 -21.24 -7.33
CA THR A 75 11.68 -21.73 -8.13
C THR A 75 10.79 -20.61 -8.66
N GLY A 76 11.10 -19.35 -8.31
CA GLY A 76 10.31 -18.17 -8.63
C GLY A 76 9.12 -17.95 -7.70
N LYS A 77 8.99 -18.71 -6.61
CA LYS A 77 7.91 -18.57 -5.62
C LYS A 77 8.21 -17.41 -4.70
N GLU A 78 7.22 -16.57 -4.43
CA GLU A 78 7.32 -15.45 -3.48
C GLU A 78 7.56 -15.97 -2.06
N ILE A 79 8.59 -15.44 -1.39
CA ILE A 79 8.98 -15.76 -0.01
C ILE A 79 8.87 -14.57 0.96
N GLY A 80 8.23 -13.49 0.51
CA GLY A 80 7.93 -12.31 1.32
C GLY A 80 9.10 -11.33 1.47
N LEU A 81 9.02 -10.51 2.53
CA LEU A 81 10.05 -9.54 2.92
C LEU A 81 10.96 -10.20 3.96
N GLY A 82 11.96 -10.94 3.51
CA GLY A 82 12.98 -11.48 4.42
C GLY A 82 14.05 -10.43 4.74
N PRO A 83 14.72 -10.55 5.90
CA PRO A 83 16.02 -9.92 6.05
C PRO A 83 16.91 -10.54 4.97
N GLY A 84 17.21 -9.79 3.91
CA GLY A 84 18.40 -10.09 3.11
C GLY A 84 19.53 -10.25 4.12
N LYS A 85 20.35 -11.30 4.00
CA LYS A 85 21.47 -11.53 4.92
C LYS A 85 22.31 -10.25 4.93
N GLY A 86 22.03 -9.40 5.91
CA GLY A 86 22.77 -8.17 6.12
C GLY A 86 24.20 -8.57 6.42
N ILE A 87 25.12 -7.86 5.76
CA ILE A 87 26.54 -7.90 6.08
C ILE A 87 26.71 -7.64 7.59
#